data_AF-A0A0A0WBD5-F1
#
_entry.id   AF-A0A0A0WBD5-F1
#
_cell.length_a   1.000
_cell.length_b   1.000
_cell.length_c   1.000
_cell.angle_alpha   90.00
_cell.angle_beta   90.00
_cell.angle_gamma   90.00
#
_symmetry.space_group_name_H-M   'P 1'
#
loop_
_entity.id
_entity.type
_entity.pdbx_description
1 polymer ?
#
loop_
_entity_poly.entity_id
_entity_poly.type
_entity_poly.pdbx_seq_one_letter_code
_entity_poly.pdbx_strand_id
1 'polypeptide(L)'
;EGVCSATETVPEGPFGEMHGYVFPGDAHAQPKYRVDLITHRKDAILPVCNCGRLTDETHTMIGPLAAAEIGFLLKSKGLPIKEAFSPFESQVTWVALQVDTEKLRAMKTNAEALCRTIGNVVFNDKVGYTIHRLVLVGEDIDVYNFKDVMWAFCTRCRPGLDEYHFEDVRGFPLIPYMSH
;
A
#
# COMPACT_ATOMS: atom_id res chain seq x y z
N GLU A 1 27.13 10.34 8.01
CA GLU A 1 26.69 11.74 8.20
C GLU A 1 27.01 12.55 6.94
N GLY A 2 26.22 13.58 6.64
CA GLY A 2 26.36 14.35 5.39
C GLY A 2 25.14 15.22 5.12
N VAL A 3 24.90 15.56 3.85
CA VAL A 3 23.80 16.44 3.41
C VAL A 3 23.06 15.88 2.18
N CYS A 4 21.73 16.02 2.15
CA CYS A 4 20.92 15.87 0.94
C CYS A 4 20.87 17.23 0.24
N SER A 5 21.27 17.29 -1.03
CA SER A 5 21.20 18.53 -1.81
C SER A 5 19.74 18.90 -2.09
N ALA A 6 19.41 20.19 -1.97
CA ALA A 6 18.08 20.72 -2.32
C ALA A 6 18.00 21.15 -3.79
N THR A 7 19.11 21.12 -4.53
CA THR A 7 19.21 21.68 -5.89
C THR A 7 19.95 20.77 -6.86
N GLU A 8 20.95 20.02 -6.42
CA GLU A 8 21.69 19.10 -7.28
C GLU A 8 20.98 17.74 -7.37
N THR A 9 20.91 17.21 -8.60
CA THR A 9 20.42 15.87 -8.88
C THR A 9 21.48 15.04 -9.60
N VAL A 10 21.34 13.72 -9.55
CA VAL A 10 22.17 12.74 -10.27
C VAL A 10 21.29 11.65 -10.87
N PRO A 11 21.75 10.93 -11.92
CA PRO A 11 21.05 9.75 -12.42
C PRO A 11 20.95 8.68 -11.32
N GLU A 12 19.76 8.15 -11.11
CA GLU A 12 19.43 7.10 -10.15
C GLU A 12 18.56 6.04 -10.84
N GLY A 13 18.68 4.78 -10.42
CA GLY A 13 18.03 3.65 -11.06
C GLY A 13 18.70 3.17 -12.37
N PRO A 14 18.07 2.20 -13.07
CA PRO A 14 16.87 1.51 -12.62
C PRO A 14 17.17 0.55 -11.46
N PHE A 15 16.16 0.29 -10.65
CA PHE A 15 16.24 -0.64 -9.52
C PHE A 15 15.24 -1.79 -9.69
N GLY A 16 15.57 -2.96 -9.10
CA GLY A 16 14.64 -4.08 -9.01
C GLY A 16 13.65 -3.81 -7.90
N GLU A 17 12.45 -3.37 -8.27
CA GLU A 17 11.50 -2.80 -7.34
C GLU A 17 10.57 -3.82 -6.70
N MET A 18 9.89 -3.40 -5.62
CA MET A 18 8.97 -4.20 -4.81
C MET A 18 7.84 -4.89 -5.59
N HIS A 19 7.55 -4.44 -6.81
CA HIS A 19 6.51 -5.07 -7.63
C HIS A 19 7.03 -6.25 -8.47
N GLY A 20 8.32 -6.57 -8.38
CA GLY A 20 8.95 -7.67 -9.09
C GLY A 20 9.47 -7.33 -10.49
N TYR A 21 9.72 -6.05 -10.75
CA TYR A 21 10.13 -5.55 -12.07
C TYR A 21 11.37 -4.66 -11.98
N VAL A 22 12.14 -4.67 -13.05
CA VAL A 22 13.19 -3.70 -13.35
C VAL A 22 13.03 -3.31 -14.82
N PHE A 23 13.18 -2.02 -15.12
CA PHE A 23 13.12 -1.49 -16.48
C PHE A 23 14.52 -1.00 -16.90
N PRO A 24 15.33 -1.83 -17.59
CA PRO A 24 16.70 -1.46 -17.93
C PRO A 24 16.78 -0.14 -18.72
N GLY A 25 17.65 0.77 -18.29
CA GLY A 25 17.81 2.09 -18.90
C GLY A 25 16.89 3.18 -18.35
N ASP A 26 15.96 2.84 -17.46
CA ASP A 26 15.02 3.80 -16.84
C ASP A 26 15.67 4.51 -15.63
N ALA A 27 16.63 5.39 -15.93
CA ALA A 27 17.30 6.22 -14.93
C ALA A 27 16.63 7.60 -14.84
N HIS A 28 16.37 8.06 -13.62
CA HIS A 28 15.72 9.33 -13.35
C HIS A 28 16.62 10.27 -12.55
N ALA A 29 16.41 11.58 -12.66
CA ALA A 29 17.15 12.55 -11.87
C ALA A 29 16.62 12.58 -10.43
N GLN A 30 17.45 12.15 -9.46
CA GLN A 30 17.10 12.12 -8.03
C GLN A 30 18.04 12.98 -7.18
N PRO A 31 17.63 13.41 -5.97
CA PRO A 31 18.46 14.23 -5.09
C PRO A 31 19.82 13.60 -4.79
N LYS A 32 20.88 14.39 -4.93
CA LYS A 32 22.26 13.96 -4.64
C LYS A 32 22.54 14.04 -3.14
N TYR A 33 23.04 12.95 -2.57
CA TYR A 33 23.55 12.91 -1.20
C TYR A 33 25.07 13.01 -1.18
N ARG A 34 25.63 13.94 -0.41
CA ARG A 34 27.08 14.04 -0.14
C ARG A 34 27.36 13.46 1.24
N VAL A 35 28.28 12.49 1.30
CA VAL A 35 28.71 11.86 2.55
C VAL A 35 29.98 12.53 3.06
N ASP A 36 29.94 13.03 4.29
CA ASP A 36 31.04 13.77 4.90
C ASP A 36 31.82 12.93 5.92
N LEU A 37 31.14 11.98 6.56
CA LEU A 37 31.73 11.10 7.56
C LEU A 37 31.02 9.74 7.57
N ILE A 38 31.79 8.67 7.68
CA ILE A 38 31.31 7.31 7.91
C ILE A 38 31.88 6.82 9.24
N THR A 39 31.02 6.44 10.17
CA THR A 39 31.38 5.73 11.40
C THR A 39 30.71 4.38 11.42
N HIS A 40 31.35 3.36 11.99
CA HIS A 40 30.76 2.02 12.14
C HIS A 40 31.34 1.30 13.35
N ARG A 41 30.62 0.28 13.83
CA ARG A 41 31.12 -0.62 14.89
C ARG A 41 32.28 -1.47 14.37
N LYS A 42 33.12 -1.98 15.27
CA LYS A 42 33.99 -3.11 14.96
C LYS A 42 33.14 -4.30 14.49
N ASP A 43 33.59 -5.01 13.45
CA ASP A 43 32.88 -6.13 12.84
C ASP A 43 31.46 -5.74 12.35
N ALA A 44 31.40 -4.68 11.55
CA ALA A 44 30.16 -4.09 11.06
C ALA A 44 29.35 -5.07 10.20
N ILE A 45 28.02 -5.01 10.37
CA ILE A 45 27.04 -5.79 9.60
C ILE A 45 26.18 -4.79 8.82
N LEU A 46 26.07 -4.99 7.51
CA LEU A 46 25.20 -4.21 6.63
C LEU A 46 23.99 -5.07 6.25
N PRO A 47 22.77 -4.77 6.77
CA PRO A 47 21.56 -5.44 6.30
C PRO A 47 21.26 -5.02 4.87
N VAL A 48 20.84 -5.97 4.04
CA VAL A 48 20.48 -5.75 2.63
C VAL A 48 19.14 -6.43 2.36
N CYS A 49 18.22 -5.70 1.73
CA CYS A 49 16.99 -6.23 1.17
C CYS A 49 17.25 -6.48 -0.33
N ASN A 50 17.19 -7.74 -0.76
CA ASN A 50 17.24 -8.10 -2.18
C ASN A 50 15.81 -8.25 -2.70
N CYS A 51 15.16 -7.10 -2.94
CA CYS A 51 13.74 -7.07 -3.24
C CYS A 51 13.40 -7.48 -4.67
N GLY A 52 12.14 -7.91 -4.85
CA GLY A 52 11.57 -8.20 -6.15
C GLY A 52 10.21 -8.86 -6.04
N ARG A 53 10.11 -10.09 -6.56
CA ARG A 53 8.90 -10.91 -6.37
C ARG A 53 8.83 -11.44 -4.94
N LEU A 54 7.63 -11.86 -4.54
CA LEU A 54 7.35 -12.42 -3.23
C LEU A 54 8.38 -13.46 -2.74
N THR A 55 8.85 -13.41 -1.49
CA THR A 55 8.52 -12.47 -0.40
C THR A 55 9.80 -11.94 0.25
N ASP A 56 9.87 -10.62 0.42
CA ASP A 56 10.99 -9.88 1.01
C ASP A 56 10.46 -8.74 1.92
N GLU A 57 11.37 -7.94 2.49
CA GLU A 57 11.05 -6.87 3.43
C GLU A 57 10.08 -5.81 2.86
N THR A 58 10.08 -5.57 1.54
CA THR A 58 9.14 -4.63 0.91
C THR A 58 7.70 -5.12 1.04
N HIS A 59 7.49 -6.43 1.08
CA HIS A 59 6.18 -7.02 1.24
C HIS A 59 5.80 -7.20 2.69
N THR A 60 6.73 -7.65 3.54
CA THR A 60 6.44 -7.93 4.95
C THR A 60 6.37 -6.67 5.79
N MET A 61 6.97 -5.56 5.34
CA MET A 61 6.98 -4.29 6.06
C MET A 61 6.11 -3.23 5.39
N ILE A 62 6.33 -2.87 4.11
CA ILE A 62 5.64 -1.72 3.51
C ILE A 62 4.12 -1.96 3.49
N GLY A 63 3.67 -3.09 2.95
CA GLY A 63 2.25 -3.44 2.85
C GLY A 63 1.55 -3.52 4.22
N PRO A 64 1.96 -4.41 5.13
CA PRO A 64 1.34 -4.57 6.45
C PRO A 64 1.39 -3.30 7.31
N LEU A 65 2.48 -2.53 7.29
CA LEU A 65 2.56 -1.28 8.07
C LEU A 65 1.65 -0.20 7.48
N ALA A 66 1.55 -0.08 6.16
CA ALA A 66 0.57 0.80 5.52
C ALA A 66 -0.86 0.37 5.84
N ALA A 67 -1.18 -0.92 5.77
CA ALA A 67 -2.49 -1.45 6.12
C ALA A 67 -2.86 -1.19 7.59
N ALA A 68 -1.91 -1.37 8.52
CA ALA A 68 -2.12 -1.08 9.93
C ALA A 68 -2.47 0.40 10.17
N GLU A 69 -1.73 1.32 9.54
CA GLU A 69 -1.98 2.76 9.63
C GLU A 69 -3.31 3.16 8.97
N ILE A 70 -3.66 2.55 7.82
CA ILE A 70 -4.99 2.71 7.18
C ILE A 70 -6.09 2.27 8.14
N GLY A 71 -5.94 1.10 8.77
CA GLY A 71 -6.89 0.59 9.75
C GLY A 71 -7.05 1.54 10.95
N PHE A 72 -5.94 2.08 11.46
CA PHE A 72 -5.95 3.09 12.53
C PHE A 72 -6.65 4.39 12.09
N LEU A 73 -6.31 4.93 10.91
CA LEU A 73 -6.92 6.14 10.36
C LEU A 73 -8.43 5.99 10.23
N LEU A 74 -8.92 4.91 9.63
CA LEU A 74 -10.35 4.65 9.46
C LEU A 74 -11.07 4.55 10.82
N LYS A 75 -10.49 3.80 11.78
CA LYS A 75 -11.02 3.70 13.15
C LYS A 75 -11.07 5.06 13.85
N SER A 76 -10.02 5.88 13.73
CA SER A 76 -9.96 7.22 14.32
C SER A 76 -11.03 8.19 13.78
N LYS A 77 -11.50 7.97 12.55
CA LYS A 77 -12.60 8.70 11.93
C LYS A 77 -13.98 8.09 12.20
N GLY A 78 -14.06 7.10 13.09
CA GLY A 78 -15.29 6.43 13.48
C GLY A 78 -15.86 5.46 12.44
N LEU A 79 -15.07 5.10 11.42
CA LEU A 79 -15.50 4.13 10.41
C LEU A 79 -15.43 2.70 10.95
N PRO A 80 -16.34 1.80 10.53
CA PRO A 80 -16.56 0.51 11.17
C PRO A 80 -15.53 -0.54 10.69
N ILE A 81 -14.23 -0.28 10.85
CA ILE A 81 -13.17 -1.22 10.45
C ILE A 81 -12.58 -1.90 11.69
N LYS A 82 -12.45 -3.22 11.64
CA LYS A 82 -11.83 -4.03 12.71
C LYS A 82 -10.36 -4.25 12.41
N GLU A 83 -10.09 -4.90 11.28
CA GLU A 83 -8.76 -5.30 10.85
C GLU A 83 -8.47 -4.82 9.44
N ALA A 84 -7.19 -4.64 9.15
CA ALA A 84 -6.69 -4.25 7.84
C ALA A 84 -5.40 -5.01 7.56
N PHE A 85 -5.29 -5.60 6.37
CA PHE A 85 -4.08 -6.29 5.94
C PHE A 85 -3.86 -6.08 4.44
N SER A 86 -2.59 -6.05 4.02
CA SER A 86 -2.22 -6.02 2.62
C SER A 86 -1.82 -7.43 2.17
N PRO A 87 -2.66 -8.14 1.39
CA PRO A 87 -2.34 -9.50 0.98
C PRO A 87 -1.09 -9.53 0.11
N PHE A 88 -0.14 -10.40 0.42
CA PHE A 88 1.12 -10.51 -0.30
C PHE A 88 0.90 -10.82 -1.78
N GLU A 89 -0.06 -11.68 -2.10
CA GLU A 89 -0.43 -12.08 -3.46
C GLU A 89 -0.93 -10.93 -4.33
N SER A 90 -1.33 -9.80 -3.74
CA SER A 90 -1.62 -8.55 -4.46
C SER A 90 -0.36 -7.74 -4.80
N GLN A 91 0.83 -8.31 -4.55
CA GLN A 91 2.11 -7.59 -4.54
C GLN A 91 2.07 -6.37 -3.61
N VAL A 92 1.34 -6.52 -2.49
CA VAL A 92 1.01 -5.49 -1.49
C VAL A 92 0.40 -4.19 -2.03
N THR A 93 -0.25 -4.26 -3.20
CA THR A 93 -0.95 -3.11 -3.79
C THR A 93 -2.42 -2.99 -3.33
N TRP A 94 -2.94 -4.03 -2.67
CA TRP A 94 -4.31 -4.02 -2.14
C TRP A 94 -4.29 -3.95 -0.61
N VAL A 95 -5.37 -3.46 -0.01
CA VAL A 95 -5.67 -3.65 1.41
C VAL A 95 -7.07 -4.24 1.56
N ALA A 96 -7.15 -5.38 2.24
CA ALA A 96 -8.41 -5.94 2.69
C ALA A 96 -8.79 -5.30 4.03
N LEU A 97 -10.04 -4.82 4.13
CA LEU A 97 -10.60 -4.14 5.29
C LEU A 97 -11.75 -4.98 5.84
N GLN A 98 -11.57 -5.55 7.03
CA GLN A 98 -12.62 -6.28 7.73
C GLN A 98 -13.58 -5.29 8.38
N VAL A 99 -14.84 -5.33 7.97
CA VAL A 99 -15.88 -4.38 8.41
C VAL A 99 -16.65 -4.95 9.59
N ASP A 100 -16.80 -4.17 10.67
CA ASP A 100 -17.73 -4.41 11.77
C ASP A 100 -19.16 -4.26 11.25
N THR A 101 -19.83 -5.39 10.99
CA THR A 101 -21.12 -5.37 10.29
C THR A 101 -22.25 -4.87 11.17
N GLU A 102 -22.12 -4.99 12.50
CA GLU A 102 -23.08 -4.44 13.45
C GLU A 102 -23.05 -2.91 13.41
N LYS A 103 -21.87 -2.30 13.51
CA LYS A 103 -21.73 -0.84 13.37
C LYS A 103 -22.13 -0.36 12.00
N LEU A 104 -21.78 -1.10 10.93
CA LEU A 104 -22.20 -0.76 9.57
C LEU A 104 -23.74 -0.70 9.46
N ARG A 105 -24.46 -1.69 10.01
CA ARG A 105 -25.93 -1.69 10.01
C ARG A 105 -26.50 -0.49 10.77
N ALA A 106 -25.88 -0.10 11.89
CA ALA A 106 -26.29 1.06 12.67
C ALA A 106 -26.13 2.39 11.91
N MET A 107 -25.16 2.49 10.99
CA MET A 107 -24.95 3.69 10.16
C MET A 107 -26.07 3.95 9.14
N LYS A 108 -26.91 2.95 8.83
CA LYS A 108 -28.00 3.05 7.83
C LYS A 108 -27.55 3.65 6.49
N THR A 109 -26.36 3.25 6.03
CA THR A 109 -25.74 3.69 4.77
C THR A 109 -25.98 2.67 3.64
N ASN A 110 -25.43 2.94 2.46
CA ASN A 110 -25.36 2.00 1.34
C ASN A 110 -23.90 1.74 0.94
N ALA A 111 -23.68 0.77 0.05
CA ALA A 111 -22.34 0.35 -0.40
C ALA A 111 -21.56 1.52 -1.04
N GLU A 112 -22.19 2.28 -1.93
CA GLU A 112 -21.54 3.41 -2.60
C GLU A 112 -21.08 4.47 -1.62
N ALA A 113 -21.98 4.92 -0.73
CA ALA A 113 -21.65 5.95 0.25
C ALA A 113 -20.51 5.48 1.17
N LEU A 114 -20.56 4.23 1.66
CA LEU A 114 -19.51 3.67 2.50
C LEU A 114 -18.16 3.60 1.76
N CYS A 115 -18.13 3.00 0.57
CA CYS A 115 -16.90 2.83 -0.22
C CYS A 115 -16.31 4.18 -0.63
N ARG A 116 -17.14 5.14 -1.03
CA ARG A 116 -16.69 6.51 -1.34
C ARG A 116 -16.13 7.22 -0.11
N THR A 117 -16.77 7.10 1.06
CA THR A 117 -16.23 7.68 2.30
C THR A 117 -14.89 7.06 2.66
N ILE A 118 -14.76 5.73 2.65
CA ILE A 118 -13.51 5.03 2.96
C ILE A 118 -12.42 5.39 1.95
N GLY A 119 -12.70 5.28 0.66
CA GLY A 119 -11.71 5.59 -0.37
C GLY A 119 -11.29 7.06 -0.37
N ASN A 120 -12.21 8.01 -0.11
CA ASN A 120 -11.84 9.42 0.06
C ASN A 120 -10.95 9.65 1.27
N VAL A 121 -11.17 8.93 2.38
CA VAL A 121 -10.31 9.03 3.56
C VAL A 121 -8.92 8.46 3.29
N VAL A 122 -8.83 7.31 2.61
CA VAL A 122 -7.56 6.59 2.42
C VAL A 122 -6.74 7.17 1.27
N PHE A 123 -7.33 7.35 0.09
CA PHE A 123 -6.60 7.75 -1.11
C PHE A 123 -6.24 9.25 -1.16
N ASN A 124 -6.86 10.08 -0.32
CA ASN A 124 -6.43 11.47 -0.11
C ASN A 124 -5.47 11.64 1.08
N ASP A 125 -5.11 10.55 1.75
CA ASP A 125 -4.14 10.55 2.84
C ASP A 125 -2.85 9.86 2.39
N LYS A 126 -1.71 10.29 2.94
CA LYS A 126 -0.41 9.70 2.65
C LYS A 126 -0.39 8.19 2.91
N VAL A 127 -1.16 7.72 3.89
CA VAL A 127 -1.16 6.30 4.29
C VAL A 127 -1.66 5.38 3.17
N GLY A 128 -2.52 5.88 2.27
CA GLY A 128 -3.03 5.14 1.12
C GLY A 128 -2.13 5.15 -0.10
N TYR A 129 -1.00 5.88 -0.08
CA TYR A 129 -0.22 6.19 -1.28
C TYR A 129 0.20 4.96 -2.10
N THR A 130 0.60 3.86 -1.45
CA THR A 130 1.07 2.65 -2.14
C THR A 130 -0.06 1.68 -2.52
N ILE A 131 -1.31 1.99 -2.14
CA ILE A 131 -2.45 1.07 -2.22
C ILE A 131 -3.40 1.54 -3.32
N HIS A 132 -3.76 0.65 -4.24
CA HIS A 132 -4.59 0.95 -5.42
C HIS A 132 -5.94 0.26 -5.39
N ARG A 133 -6.15 -0.67 -4.45
CA ARG A 133 -7.45 -1.31 -4.23
C ARG A 133 -7.71 -1.52 -2.75
N LEU A 134 -8.89 -1.12 -2.32
CA LEU A 134 -9.45 -1.49 -1.03
C LEU A 134 -10.53 -2.55 -1.24
N VAL A 135 -10.42 -3.66 -0.52
CA VAL A 135 -11.42 -4.74 -0.57
C VAL A 135 -12.13 -4.80 0.77
N LEU A 136 -13.39 -4.39 0.80
CA LEU A 136 -14.21 -4.42 2.02
C LEU A 136 -14.82 -5.80 2.16
N VAL A 137 -14.60 -6.44 3.31
CA VAL A 137 -15.10 -7.78 3.60
C VAL A 137 -15.84 -7.81 4.93
N GLY A 138 -16.78 -8.74 5.09
CA GLY A 138 -17.49 -8.95 6.36
C GLY A 138 -16.61 -9.59 7.43
N GLU A 139 -17.15 -9.69 8.65
CA GLU A 139 -16.46 -10.26 9.80
C GLU A 139 -16.18 -11.77 9.69
N ASP A 140 -16.82 -12.44 8.73
CA ASP A 140 -16.61 -13.86 8.45
C ASP A 140 -15.33 -14.13 7.66
N ILE A 141 -14.67 -13.09 7.14
CA ILE A 141 -13.43 -13.20 6.36
C ILE A 141 -12.23 -12.85 7.22
N ASP A 142 -11.27 -13.77 7.33
CA ASP A 142 -9.95 -13.47 7.88
C ASP A 142 -9.12 -12.70 6.83
N VAL A 143 -8.88 -11.42 7.07
CA VAL A 143 -8.11 -10.56 6.14
C VAL A 143 -6.63 -10.94 6.04
N TYR A 144 -6.09 -11.71 6.98
CA TYR A 144 -4.72 -12.22 6.94
C TYR A 144 -4.58 -13.49 6.09
N ASN A 145 -5.69 -14.12 5.71
CA ASN A 145 -5.71 -15.27 4.83
C ASN A 145 -6.14 -14.86 3.41
N PHE A 146 -5.18 -14.81 2.49
CA PHE A 146 -5.46 -14.42 1.11
C PHE A 146 -6.52 -15.29 0.42
N LYS A 147 -6.59 -16.60 0.72
CA LYS A 147 -7.60 -17.47 0.11
C LYS A 147 -9.02 -17.02 0.47
N ASP A 148 -9.22 -16.54 1.69
CA ASP A 148 -10.52 -16.07 2.17
C ASP A 148 -10.85 -14.71 1.55
N VAL A 149 -9.88 -13.79 1.52
CA VAL A 149 -10.02 -12.48 0.85
C VAL A 149 -10.34 -12.64 -0.63
N MET A 150 -9.62 -13.51 -1.33
CA MET A 150 -9.80 -13.74 -2.75
C MET A 150 -11.14 -14.42 -3.05
N TRP A 151 -11.57 -15.38 -2.22
CA TRP A 151 -12.90 -15.95 -2.31
C TRP A 151 -13.99 -14.90 -2.15
N ALA A 152 -13.87 -14.03 -1.14
CA ALA A 152 -14.82 -12.94 -0.92
C ALA A 152 -14.87 -11.98 -2.10
N PHE A 153 -13.72 -11.52 -2.60
CA PHE A 153 -13.65 -10.64 -3.78
C PHE A 153 -14.31 -11.27 -5.01
N CYS A 154 -13.96 -12.52 -5.34
CA CYS A 154 -14.49 -13.23 -6.51
C CYS A 154 -15.99 -13.54 -6.46
N THR A 155 -16.58 -13.63 -5.27
CA THR A 155 -17.97 -14.12 -5.11
C THR A 155 -18.94 -13.07 -4.56
N ARG A 156 -18.44 -11.95 -4.03
CA ARG A 156 -19.26 -10.92 -3.37
C ARG A 156 -19.15 -9.52 -3.96
N CYS A 157 -18.15 -9.27 -4.81
CA CYS A 157 -17.98 -7.98 -5.49
C CYS A 157 -18.37 -8.11 -6.98
N ARG A 158 -19.50 -7.53 -7.39
CA ARG A 158 -19.91 -7.53 -8.80
C ARG A 158 -19.05 -6.53 -9.59
N PRO A 159 -18.27 -6.98 -10.60
CA PRO A 159 -17.39 -6.10 -11.36
C PRO A 159 -18.11 -4.88 -11.93
N GLY A 160 -17.56 -3.70 -11.70
CA GLY A 160 -18.10 -2.40 -12.12
C GLY A 160 -19.32 -1.88 -11.35
N LEU A 161 -20.15 -2.73 -10.74
CA LEU A 161 -21.35 -2.29 -10.00
C LEU A 161 -21.09 -2.11 -8.51
N ASP A 162 -20.24 -2.95 -7.93
CA ASP A 162 -19.83 -2.87 -6.52
C ASP A 162 -18.41 -2.28 -6.38
N GLU A 163 -17.85 -1.76 -7.48
CA GLU A 163 -16.53 -1.11 -7.55
C GLU A 163 -16.69 0.39 -7.81
N TYR A 164 -15.95 1.20 -7.06
CA TYR A 164 -16.01 2.66 -7.15
C TYR A 164 -14.61 3.20 -7.43
N HIS A 165 -14.41 3.78 -8.60
CA HIS A 165 -13.11 4.24 -9.06
C HIS A 165 -12.76 5.63 -8.51
N PHE A 166 -11.46 5.85 -8.30
CA PHE A 166 -10.88 7.11 -7.82
C PHE A 166 -9.78 7.54 -8.79
N GLU A 167 -10.12 8.44 -9.70
CA GLU A 167 -9.19 8.92 -10.74
C GLU A 167 -8.47 10.21 -10.34
N ASP A 168 -9.09 11.02 -9.48
CA ASP A 168 -8.54 12.30 -9.00
C ASP A 168 -7.85 12.14 -7.64
N VAL A 169 -6.94 11.17 -7.55
CA VAL A 169 -6.13 10.87 -6.37
C VAL A 169 -4.69 10.56 -6.79
N ARG A 170 -3.75 10.65 -5.85
CA ARG A 170 -2.33 10.43 -6.16
C ARG A 170 -2.05 8.94 -6.37
N GLY A 171 -1.70 8.56 -7.59
CA GLY A 171 -1.22 7.21 -7.92
C GLY A 171 0.22 6.94 -7.50
N PHE A 172 0.58 5.65 -7.39
CA PHE A 172 1.92 5.18 -7.04
C PHE A 172 2.70 4.81 -8.30
N PRO A 173 3.66 5.63 -8.77
CA PRO A 173 4.29 5.43 -10.08
C PRO A 173 5.14 4.16 -10.17
N LEU A 174 5.56 3.60 -9.03
CA LEU A 174 6.36 2.38 -8.98
C LEU A 174 5.60 1.11 -9.39
N ILE A 175 4.26 1.15 -9.38
CA ILE A 175 3.46 0.04 -9.90
C ILE A 175 3.56 0.07 -11.43
N PRO A 176 3.92 -1.03 -12.12
CA PRO A 176 4.16 -1.01 -13.55
C PRO A 176 3.05 -0.37 -14.39
N TYR A 177 1.77 -0.63 -14.07
CA TYR A 177 0.64 -0.08 -14.84
C TYR A 177 0.41 1.44 -14.66
N MET A 178 1.14 2.10 -13.75
CA MET A 178 0.96 3.53 -13.45
C MET A 178 1.88 4.43 -14.25
N SER A 179 3.05 3.94 -14.66
CA SER A 179 4.09 4.78 -15.26
C SER A 179 4.78 4.15 -16.47
N HIS A 180 4.43 2.91 -16.82
CA HIS A 180 4.94 2.20 -17.99
C HIS A 180 3.82 1.68 -18.89
#